data_AF-A0A6C7KJB6-F1
#
_entry.id   AF-A0A6C7KJB6-F1
#
_cell.length_a   1.000
_cell.length_b   1.000
_cell.length_c   1.000
_cell.angle_alpha   90.00
_cell.angle_beta   90.00
_cell.angle_gamma   90.00
#
_symmetry.space_group_name_H-M   'P 1'
#
loop_
_entity.id
_entity.type
_entity.pdbx_description
1 polymer ?
#
loop_
_entity_poly.entity_id
_entity_poly.type
_entity_poly.pdbx_seq_one_letter_code
_entity_poly.pdbx_strand_id
1 'polypeptide(L)'
;MKILNFDEINFGSYKNFKWGNNLEEFKTINIFYGRNYSGKTTLSRIARSFELKKHNEDFLDGNFKIKLEDGNFLTQNDVIKSNLDIRVYNSDFVKENLNYLYDKKGNIKGFKSIGEEQKNIKEIIEKREKILKTRNEKLQKLENDKKEFLNDDRETKLEEKFTEKASLIATNPNYLKGYRYNKTALKKDLNIIKNNEDAYILNNEEQNQFIKILEDKEKHNTNFNNTFNKDNFQGILKHSSEILEKEIIIKENLTSELRQWLEEGLKFHKEHLSTQQCKFCNNPLTLERIVWIENNIKDDSG
;
A
#
# COMPACT_ATOMS: atom_id res chain seq x y z
N MET A 1 22.31 47.44 -33.18
CA MET A 1 23.78 47.47 -33.02
C MET A 1 24.39 46.68 -34.16
N LYS A 2 25.20 47.32 -35.00
CA LYS A 2 25.75 46.76 -36.24
C LYS A 2 27.28 46.68 -36.16
N ILE A 3 27.86 45.64 -36.77
CA ILE A 3 29.31 45.54 -36.98
C ILE A 3 29.69 46.42 -38.18
N LEU A 4 30.66 47.31 -38.02
CA LEU A 4 31.21 48.12 -39.10
C LEU A 4 32.33 47.39 -39.84
N ASN A 5 33.32 46.86 -39.12
CA ASN A 5 34.44 46.10 -39.69
C ASN A 5 35.17 45.24 -38.64
N PHE A 6 36.09 44.39 -39.09
CA PHE A 6 37.02 43.65 -38.24
C PHE A 6 38.34 44.40 -38.11
N ASP A 7 38.44 45.34 -37.16
CA ASP A 7 39.60 46.19 -36.89
C ASP A 7 40.93 45.42 -36.93
N GLU A 8 41.04 44.33 -36.16
CA GLU A 8 42.23 43.48 -36.11
C GLU A 8 41.85 41.99 -36.01
N ILE A 9 42.59 41.10 -36.70
CA ILE A 9 42.36 39.65 -36.67
C ILE A 9 43.70 38.90 -36.58
N ASN A 10 43.81 38.05 -35.56
CA ASN A 10 44.80 37.00 -35.43
C ASN A 10 44.09 35.68 -35.08
N PHE A 11 43.50 35.06 -36.11
CA PHE A 11 42.58 33.93 -35.97
C PHE A 11 42.66 33.03 -37.21
N GLY A 12 42.99 31.75 -37.01
CA GLY A 12 43.15 30.77 -38.08
C GLY A 12 44.15 31.20 -39.16
N SER A 13 43.67 31.37 -40.39
CA SER A 13 44.49 31.80 -41.54
C SER A 13 44.88 33.28 -41.51
N TYR A 14 44.24 34.11 -40.68
CA TYR A 14 44.58 35.52 -40.54
C TYR A 14 45.64 35.69 -39.46
N LYS A 15 46.81 36.25 -39.82
CA LYS A 15 47.90 36.58 -38.89
C LYS A 15 48.11 38.09 -38.91
N ASN A 16 47.82 38.76 -37.79
CA ASN A 16 47.97 40.22 -37.62
C ASN A 16 47.31 41.04 -38.74
N PHE A 17 46.16 40.58 -39.23
CA PHE A 17 45.42 41.28 -40.27
C PHE A 17 44.77 42.54 -39.69
N LYS A 18 44.83 43.65 -40.43
CA LYS A 18 44.15 44.91 -40.09
C LYS A 18 43.20 45.30 -41.21
N TRP A 19 41.99 45.74 -40.86
CA TRP A 19 41.05 46.26 -41.86
C TRP A 19 41.59 47.59 -42.40
N GLY A 20 42.09 47.59 -43.63
CA GLY A 20 42.60 48.80 -44.27
C GLY A 20 41.49 49.75 -44.69
N ASN A 21 41.82 51.03 -44.85
CA ASN A 21 40.90 52.08 -45.31
C ASN A 21 40.33 51.83 -46.72
N ASN A 22 40.94 50.92 -47.48
CA ASN A 22 40.52 50.57 -48.84
C ASN A 22 39.43 49.49 -48.86
N LEU A 23 39.06 48.94 -47.70
CA LEU A 23 38.02 47.91 -47.58
C LEU A 23 36.72 48.56 -47.12
N GLU A 24 35.62 48.21 -47.78
CA GLU A 24 34.29 48.66 -47.40
C GLU A 24 33.90 48.14 -46.00
N GLU A 25 33.07 48.92 -45.32
CA GLU A 25 32.37 48.49 -44.11
C GLU A 25 31.27 47.47 -44.45
N PHE A 26 30.92 46.65 -43.46
CA PHE A 26 29.82 45.71 -43.59
C PHE A 26 28.49 46.42 -43.85
N LYS A 27 27.71 45.86 -44.77
CA LYS A 27 26.32 46.24 -45.07
C LYS A 27 25.35 45.33 -44.30
N THR A 28 24.04 45.48 -44.53
CA THR A 28 23.03 44.58 -43.94
C THR A 28 23.19 43.14 -44.41
N ILE A 29 23.57 42.96 -45.69
CA ILE A 29 23.86 41.66 -46.30
C ILE A 29 25.26 41.75 -46.90
N ASN A 30 26.11 40.75 -46.60
CA ASN A 30 27.49 40.70 -47.06
C ASN A 30 27.77 39.32 -47.64
N ILE A 31 28.33 39.28 -48.84
CA ILE A 31 28.68 38.05 -49.54
C ILE A 31 30.20 38.01 -49.71
N PHE A 32 30.85 37.04 -49.07
CA PHE A 32 32.29 36.81 -49.18
C PHE A 32 32.57 35.67 -50.15
N TYR A 33 33.24 35.95 -51.26
CA TYR A 33 33.66 34.96 -52.26
C TYR A 33 35.14 35.12 -52.61
N GLY A 34 35.73 34.08 -53.20
CA GLY A 34 37.18 34.04 -53.48
C GLY A 34 37.71 32.62 -53.60
N ARG A 35 39.00 32.47 -53.93
CA ARG A 35 39.65 31.15 -54.13
C ARG A 35 39.61 30.27 -52.89
N ASN A 36 39.71 28.96 -53.08
CA ASN A 36 39.89 28.03 -51.95
C ASN A 36 41.10 28.47 -51.10
N TYR A 37 41.01 28.25 -49.79
CA TYR A 37 42.03 28.66 -48.81
C TYR A 37 42.24 30.17 -48.63
N SER A 38 41.41 31.04 -49.23
CA SER A 38 41.50 32.50 -49.05
C SER A 38 41.02 33.04 -47.69
N GLY A 39 40.73 32.18 -46.71
CA GLY A 39 40.30 32.59 -45.36
C GLY A 39 38.81 32.90 -45.17
N LYS A 40 37.95 32.73 -46.18
CA LYS A 40 36.50 33.04 -46.07
C LYS A 40 35.82 32.32 -44.90
N THR A 41 36.04 31.02 -44.77
CA THR A 41 35.46 30.21 -43.69
C THR A 41 35.96 30.71 -42.33
N THR A 42 37.25 31.00 -42.21
CA THR A 42 37.86 31.57 -41.01
C THR A 42 37.18 32.87 -40.58
N LEU A 43 36.98 33.81 -41.51
CA LEU A 43 36.31 35.07 -41.24
C LEU A 43 34.86 34.86 -40.79
N SER A 44 34.12 34.00 -41.50
CA SER A 44 32.73 33.69 -41.16
C SER A 44 32.59 33.02 -39.78
N ARG A 45 33.60 32.26 -39.34
CA ARG A 45 33.60 31.61 -38.02
C ARG A 45 33.73 32.60 -36.87
N ILE A 46 34.43 33.72 -37.07
CA ILE A 46 34.48 34.80 -36.08
C ILE A 46 33.07 35.38 -35.91
N ALA A 47 32.41 35.78 -37.01
CA ALA A 47 31.05 36.28 -36.96
C ALA A 47 30.08 35.24 -36.35
N ARG A 48 30.21 33.98 -36.73
CA ARG A 48 29.33 32.92 -36.21
C ARG A 48 29.50 32.66 -34.71
N SER A 49 30.68 32.93 -34.17
CA SER A 49 30.90 32.81 -32.72
C SER A 49 29.95 33.74 -31.95
N PHE A 50 29.72 34.95 -32.47
CA PHE A 50 28.74 35.89 -31.92
C PHE A 50 27.28 35.47 -32.17
N GLU A 51 26.96 34.86 -33.32
CA GLU A 51 25.61 34.31 -33.58
C GLU A 51 25.23 33.22 -32.57
N LEU A 52 26.13 32.27 -32.33
CA LEU A 52 25.91 31.13 -31.45
C LEU A 52 26.24 31.41 -29.98
N LYS A 53 26.78 32.60 -29.68
CA LYS A 53 27.30 32.98 -28.35
C LYS A 53 28.27 31.93 -27.78
N LYS A 54 29.11 31.36 -28.64
CA LYS A 54 30.04 30.28 -28.32
C LYS A 54 31.35 30.49 -29.07
N HIS A 55 32.47 30.27 -28.39
CA HIS A 55 33.78 30.29 -29.04
C HIS A 55 33.93 29.16 -30.05
N ASN A 56 34.72 29.40 -31.10
CA ASN A 56 35.05 28.36 -32.06
C ASN A 56 36.02 27.33 -31.43
N GLU A 57 35.70 26.05 -31.52
CA GLU A 57 36.50 24.97 -30.92
C GLU A 57 37.84 24.76 -31.62
N ASP A 58 37.97 25.10 -32.90
CA ASP A 58 39.20 24.89 -33.69
C ASP A 58 40.27 25.94 -33.40
N PHE A 59 39.91 27.09 -32.80
CA PHE A 59 40.77 28.25 -32.65
C PHE A 59 40.60 28.95 -31.30
N LEU A 60 40.88 28.22 -30.22
CA LEU A 60 40.73 28.70 -28.84
C LEU A 60 41.61 29.91 -28.51
N ASP A 61 42.83 29.98 -29.07
CA ASP A 61 43.78 31.08 -28.84
C ASP A 61 43.63 32.25 -29.82
N GLY A 62 42.57 32.24 -30.64
CA GLY A 62 42.35 33.24 -31.66
C GLY A 62 41.91 34.59 -31.07
N ASN A 63 42.56 35.67 -31.49
CA ASN A 63 42.27 37.04 -31.04
C ASN A 63 41.73 37.87 -32.20
N PHE A 64 40.72 38.69 -31.93
CA PHE A 64 40.17 39.61 -32.91
C PHE A 64 39.53 40.81 -32.22
N LYS A 65 39.40 41.90 -32.97
CA LYS A 65 38.78 43.14 -32.54
C LYS A 65 37.81 43.61 -33.61
N ILE A 66 36.57 43.85 -33.20
CA ILE A 66 35.46 44.20 -34.10
C ILE A 66 34.99 45.59 -33.74
N LYS A 67 34.86 46.48 -34.72
CA LYS A 67 34.34 47.82 -34.52
C LYS A 67 32.83 47.84 -34.71
N LEU A 68 32.13 48.48 -33.78
CA LEU A 68 30.69 48.68 -33.81
C LEU A 68 30.34 50.10 -34.25
N GLU A 69 29.08 50.28 -34.67
CA GLU A 69 28.53 51.57 -35.11
C GLU A 69 28.54 52.67 -34.02
N ASP A 70 28.47 52.28 -32.75
CA ASP A 70 28.53 53.19 -31.60
C ASP A 70 29.97 53.59 -31.22
N GLY A 71 30.97 53.14 -31.98
CA GLY A 71 32.39 53.39 -31.72
C GLY A 71 33.02 52.43 -30.71
N ASN A 72 32.24 51.54 -30.09
CA ASN A 72 32.76 50.51 -29.20
C ASN A 72 33.42 49.37 -29.98
N PHE A 73 34.22 48.58 -29.26
CA PHE A 73 34.88 47.40 -29.80
C PHE A 73 34.46 46.14 -29.06
N LEU A 74 34.29 45.05 -29.82
CA LEU A 74 34.12 43.71 -29.27
C LEU A 74 35.37 42.88 -29.51
N THR A 75 35.71 42.06 -28.53
CA THR A 75 36.83 41.13 -28.56
C THR A 75 36.34 39.69 -28.43
N GLN A 76 37.27 38.74 -28.48
CA GLN A 76 36.98 37.33 -28.19
C GLN A 76 36.27 37.13 -26.85
N ASN A 77 36.57 37.95 -25.83
CA ASN A 77 35.97 37.81 -24.49
C ASN A 77 34.49 38.22 -24.45
N ASP A 78 34.02 38.97 -25.44
CA ASP A 78 32.66 39.52 -25.47
C ASP A 78 31.67 38.61 -26.22
N VAL A 79 32.16 37.55 -26.85
CA VAL A 79 31.38 36.64 -27.71
C VAL A 79 30.11 36.12 -27.02
N ILE A 80 30.23 35.66 -25.78
CA ILE A 80 29.11 35.04 -25.04
C ILE A 80 28.08 36.10 -24.60
N LYS A 81 28.54 37.29 -24.23
CA LYS A 81 27.71 38.37 -23.67
C LYS A 81 27.11 39.31 -24.72
N SER A 82 27.55 39.19 -25.96
CA SER A 82 27.12 40.06 -27.04
C SER A 82 25.62 39.93 -27.35
N ASN A 83 25.02 41.06 -27.72
CA ASN A 83 23.62 41.19 -28.15
C ASN A 83 23.51 41.50 -29.65
N LEU A 84 24.53 41.13 -30.43
CA LEU A 84 24.49 41.26 -31.89
C LEU A 84 23.44 40.31 -32.48
N ASP A 85 22.53 40.85 -33.30
CA ASP A 85 21.63 40.04 -34.12
C ASP A 85 22.25 39.85 -35.50
N ILE A 86 22.95 38.74 -35.65
CA ILE A 86 23.64 38.36 -36.88
C ILE A 86 23.30 36.92 -37.24
N ARG A 87 23.29 36.64 -38.54
CA ARG A 87 23.07 35.29 -39.09
C ARG A 87 24.20 34.95 -40.03
N VAL A 88 24.82 33.79 -39.85
CA VAL A 88 25.95 33.35 -40.67
C VAL A 88 25.62 32.06 -41.39
N TYR A 89 25.45 32.17 -42.71
CA TYR A 89 25.34 31.01 -43.58
C TYR A 89 26.73 30.61 -44.11
N ASN A 90 27.34 29.60 -43.50
CA ASN A 90 28.64 29.05 -43.93
C ASN A 90 28.64 27.51 -43.94
N SER A 91 29.79 26.89 -44.25
CA SER A 91 29.92 25.43 -44.30
C SER A 91 29.55 24.72 -43.00
N ASP A 92 29.86 25.31 -41.84
CA ASP A 92 29.54 24.67 -40.57
C ASP A 92 28.02 24.74 -40.31
N PHE A 93 27.28 25.63 -40.99
CA PHE A 93 25.84 25.83 -40.78
C PHE A 93 25.09 24.76 -41.55
N VAL A 94 25.54 24.57 -42.80
CA VAL A 94 25.08 23.47 -43.66
C VAL A 94 25.37 22.14 -42.98
N LYS A 95 26.56 21.93 -42.41
CA LYS A 95 26.85 20.71 -41.63
C LYS A 95 25.91 20.56 -40.44
N GLU A 96 25.81 21.54 -39.56
CA GLU A 96 25.00 21.39 -38.34
C GLU A 96 23.49 21.22 -38.59
N ASN A 97 22.95 21.88 -39.62
CA ASN A 97 21.50 21.96 -39.83
C ASN A 97 21.00 21.09 -41.01
N LEU A 98 21.86 20.82 -41.99
CA LEU A 98 21.54 20.11 -43.24
C LEU A 98 22.46 18.88 -43.41
N ASN A 99 22.74 18.16 -42.31
CA ASN A 99 23.67 17.02 -42.27
C ASN A 99 23.33 15.89 -43.27
N TYR A 100 22.07 15.78 -43.70
CA TYR A 100 21.65 14.82 -44.73
C TYR A 100 22.32 15.05 -46.10
N LEU A 101 22.84 16.26 -46.36
CA LEU A 101 23.62 16.55 -47.57
C LEU A 101 25.01 15.89 -47.56
N TYR A 102 25.50 15.47 -46.39
CA TYR A 102 26.83 14.89 -46.20
C TYR A 102 26.81 13.42 -45.76
N ASP A 103 25.73 12.95 -45.12
CA ASP A 103 25.57 11.57 -44.64
C ASP A 103 24.21 10.99 -45.05
N LYS A 104 24.18 9.78 -45.62
CA LYS A 104 22.95 9.05 -46.00
C LYS A 104 22.05 8.73 -44.79
N LYS A 105 22.58 8.79 -43.56
CA LYS A 105 21.82 8.70 -42.30
C LYS A 105 21.66 10.04 -41.58
N GLY A 106 22.08 11.14 -42.20
CA GLY A 106 22.03 12.47 -41.62
C GLY A 106 20.60 12.97 -41.45
N ASN A 107 20.31 13.57 -40.30
CA ASN A 107 19.01 14.19 -40.02
C ASN A 107 19.04 15.70 -40.33
N ILE A 108 17.89 16.27 -40.66
CA ILE A 108 17.69 17.73 -40.72
C ILE A 108 17.45 18.24 -39.30
N LYS A 109 18.17 19.29 -38.85
CA LYS A 109 17.72 20.03 -37.66
C LYS A 109 16.43 20.74 -38.08
N GLY A 110 15.29 20.27 -37.58
CA GLY A 110 13.98 20.86 -37.89
C GLY A 110 13.99 22.37 -37.66
N PHE A 111 13.49 23.12 -38.63
CA PHE A 111 13.43 24.58 -38.57
C PHE A 111 12.65 25.03 -37.33
N LYS A 112 13.38 25.53 -36.33
CA LYS A 112 12.96 26.34 -35.18
C LYS A 112 11.67 25.88 -34.46
N SER A 113 11.84 24.92 -33.54
CA SER A 113 11.33 24.97 -32.14
C SER A 113 11.51 23.66 -31.36
N ILE A 114 11.88 22.53 -31.99
CA ILE A 114 11.71 21.19 -31.37
C ILE A 114 12.93 20.25 -31.56
N GLY A 115 14.04 20.70 -32.16
CA GLY A 115 15.14 19.81 -32.57
C GLY A 115 16.21 19.47 -31.52
N GLU A 116 16.67 20.45 -30.74
CA GLU A 116 17.82 20.24 -29.84
C GLU A 116 17.46 19.50 -28.56
N GLU A 117 16.29 19.78 -27.97
CA GLU A 117 15.79 19.02 -26.82
C GLU A 117 15.55 17.55 -27.19
N GLN A 118 14.99 17.26 -28.37
CA GLN A 118 14.70 15.88 -28.77
C GLN A 118 15.95 15.03 -28.98
N LYS A 119 17.05 15.62 -29.49
CA LYS A 119 18.32 14.89 -29.64
C LYS A 119 18.90 14.54 -28.27
N ASN A 120 18.95 15.51 -27.35
CA ASN A 120 19.40 15.27 -25.98
C ASN A 120 18.53 14.24 -25.26
N ILE A 121 17.20 14.30 -25.44
CA ILE A 121 16.27 13.35 -24.84
C ILE A 121 16.50 11.93 -25.38
N LYS A 122 16.67 11.74 -26.69
CA LYS A 122 16.97 10.41 -27.27
C LYS A 122 18.29 9.83 -26.75
N GLU A 123 19.35 10.63 -26.69
CA GLU A 123 20.64 10.18 -26.17
C GLU A 123 20.56 9.82 -24.67
N ILE A 124 19.77 10.56 -23.89
CA ILE A 124 19.51 10.26 -22.47
C ILE A 124 18.70 8.96 -22.33
N ILE A 125 17.68 8.74 -23.17
CA ILE A 125 16.87 7.52 -23.17
C ILE A 125 17.75 6.31 -23.48
N GLU A 126 18.55 6.35 -24.56
CA GLU A 126 19.43 5.23 -24.93
C GLU A 126 20.45 4.90 -23.83
N LYS A 127 21.02 5.91 -23.16
CA LYS A 127 21.91 5.70 -22.01
C LYS A 127 21.18 5.04 -20.85
N ARG A 128 19.96 5.47 -20.54
CA ARG A 128 19.14 4.90 -19.46
C ARG A 128 18.74 3.46 -19.75
N GLU A 129 18.34 3.14 -20.99
CA GLU A 129 18.00 1.78 -21.41
C GLU A 129 19.19 0.82 -21.27
N LYS A 130 20.40 1.25 -21.65
CA LYS A 130 21.62 0.44 -21.44
C LYS A 130 21.86 0.15 -19.95
N ILE A 131 21.75 1.17 -19.09
CA ILE A 131 21.92 1.01 -17.64
C ILE A 131 20.87 0.05 -17.08
N LEU A 132 19.61 0.17 -17.53
CA LEU A 132 18.49 -0.63 -17.07
C LEU A 132 18.67 -2.09 -17.47
N LYS A 133 19.12 -2.36 -18.71
CA LYS A 133 19.47 -3.71 -19.16
C LYS A 133 20.56 -4.35 -18.31
N THR A 134 21.67 -3.64 -18.05
CA THR A 134 22.77 -4.16 -17.21
C THR A 134 22.33 -4.41 -15.77
N ARG A 135 21.45 -3.57 -15.20
CA ARG A 135 20.90 -3.78 -13.86
C ARG A 135 19.98 -5.00 -13.82
N ASN A 136 19.11 -5.17 -14.81
CA ASN A 136 18.22 -6.33 -14.89
C ASN A 136 19.00 -7.64 -15.03
N GLU A 137 20.06 -7.67 -15.85
CA GLU A 137 20.94 -8.84 -15.96
C GLU A 137 21.62 -9.20 -14.63
N LYS A 138 22.08 -8.20 -13.87
CA LYS A 138 22.63 -8.41 -12.52
C LYS A 138 21.58 -8.91 -11.53
N LEU A 139 20.36 -8.37 -11.60
CA LEU A 139 19.27 -8.74 -10.70
C LEU A 139 18.80 -10.18 -10.97
N GLN A 140 18.69 -10.58 -12.24
CA GLN A 140 18.42 -11.97 -12.61
C GLN A 140 19.51 -12.94 -12.13
N LYS A 141 20.79 -12.56 -12.22
CA LYS A 141 21.88 -13.37 -11.66
C LYS A 141 21.74 -13.54 -10.15
N LEU A 142 21.53 -12.44 -9.43
CA LEU A 142 21.33 -12.50 -7.97
C LEU A 142 20.09 -13.33 -7.57
N GLU A 143 19.00 -13.25 -8.34
CA GLU A 143 17.81 -14.09 -8.10
C GLU A 143 18.08 -15.57 -8.37
N ASN A 144 18.87 -15.90 -9.39
CA ASN A 144 19.26 -17.27 -9.68
C ASN A 144 20.23 -17.80 -8.63
N ASP A 145 21.25 -17.02 -8.24
CA ASP A 145 22.18 -17.36 -7.17
C ASP A 145 21.43 -17.55 -5.83
N LYS A 146 20.42 -16.69 -5.55
CA LYS A 146 19.55 -16.84 -4.39
C LYS A 146 18.67 -18.10 -4.48
N LYS A 147 18.18 -18.47 -5.66
CA LYS A 147 17.44 -19.72 -5.86
C LYS A 147 18.33 -20.94 -5.70
N GLU A 148 19.58 -20.91 -6.17
CA GLU A 148 20.55 -21.97 -5.94
C GLU A 148 20.93 -22.07 -4.45
N PHE A 149 21.06 -20.94 -3.76
CA PHE A 149 21.32 -20.91 -2.32
C PHE A 149 20.12 -21.33 -1.45
N LEU A 150 18.88 -21.01 -1.85
CA LEU A 150 17.66 -21.44 -1.16
C LEU A 150 17.27 -22.88 -1.52
N ASN A 151 17.66 -23.36 -2.69
CA ASN A 151 17.67 -24.78 -3.03
C ASN A 151 18.92 -25.47 -2.47
N ASP A 152 19.55 -24.94 -1.42
CA ASP A 152 20.49 -25.69 -0.61
C ASP A 152 19.74 -26.94 -0.14
N ASP A 153 20.11 -28.05 -0.77
CA ASP A 153 19.66 -29.43 -0.60
C ASP A 153 19.39 -29.80 0.88
N ARG A 154 20.03 -29.10 1.82
CA ARG A 154 19.81 -29.20 3.26
C ARG A 154 18.40 -28.83 3.74
N GLU A 155 17.80 -27.73 3.27
CA GLU A 155 16.47 -27.30 3.75
C GLU A 155 15.38 -28.23 3.21
N THR A 156 15.47 -28.60 1.94
CA THR A 156 14.61 -29.60 1.32
C THR A 156 14.75 -30.97 2.00
N LYS A 157 15.98 -31.46 2.22
CA LYS A 157 16.23 -32.71 2.96
C LYS A 157 15.73 -32.66 4.39
N LEU A 158 15.77 -31.49 5.03
CA LEU A 158 15.26 -31.30 6.39
C LEU A 158 13.72 -31.37 6.41
N GLU A 159 13.04 -30.73 5.46
CA GLU A 159 11.58 -30.84 5.30
C GLU A 159 11.14 -32.28 5.00
N GLU A 160 11.89 -32.99 4.15
CA GLU A 160 11.66 -34.41 3.86
C GLU A 160 11.80 -35.26 5.13
N LYS A 161 12.87 -35.05 5.92
CA LYS A 161 13.05 -35.75 7.21
C LYS A 161 11.95 -35.46 8.22
N PHE A 162 11.48 -34.21 8.32
CA PHE A 162 10.33 -33.89 9.19
C PHE A 162 9.07 -34.64 8.76
N THR A 163 8.86 -34.76 7.46
CA THR A 163 7.71 -35.47 6.89
C THR A 163 7.81 -36.98 7.16
N GLU A 164 8.97 -37.58 6.93
CA GLU A 164 9.25 -38.99 7.20
C GLU A 164 9.04 -39.35 8.68
N LYS A 165 9.64 -38.56 9.59
CA LYS A 165 9.54 -38.81 11.04
C LYS A 165 8.13 -38.59 11.57
N ALA A 166 7.41 -37.57 11.10
CA ALA A 166 6.01 -37.37 11.48
C ALA A 166 5.13 -38.53 11.01
N SER A 167 5.37 -39.05 9.80
CA SER A 167 4.67 -40.23 9.28
C SER A 167 4.94 -41.48 10.11
N LEU A 168 6.18 -41.71 10.54
CA LEU A 168 6.55 -42.85 11.38
C LEU A 168 5.86 -42.82 12.76
N ILE A 169 5.67 -41.62 13.32
CA ILE A 169 4.91 -41.43 14.57
C ILE A 169 3.42 -41.68 14.31
N ALA A 170 2.86 -41.09 13.26
CA ALA A 170 1.44 -41.20 12.89
C ALA A 170 1.01 -42.63 12.55
N THR A 171 1.89 -43.43 11.95
CA THR A 171 1.63 -44.80 11.53
C THR A 171 1.84 -45.82 12.65
N ASN A 172 2.38 -45.40 13.80
CA ASN A 172 2.57 -46.31 14.92
C ASN A 172 1.23 -46.60 15.61
N PRO A 173 0.72 -47.85 15.54
CA PRO A 173 -0.60 -48.21 16.04
C PRO A 173 -0.72 -48.09 17.56
N ASN A 174 0.40 -48.05 18.29
CA ASN A 174 0.42 -47.94 19.75
C ASN A 174 0.22 -46.51 20.26
N TYR A 175 0.47 -45.49 19.43
CA TYR A 175 0.50 -44.09 19.88
C TYR A 175 -0.71 -43.27 19.42
N LEU A 176 -1.27 -43.55 18.25
CA LEU A 176 -2.27 -42.69 17.63
C LEU A 176 -3.35 -43.52 16.95
N LYS A 177 -4.32 -44.04 17.72
CA LYS A 177 -5.53 -44.71 17.22
C LYS A 177 -6.44 -43.74 16.46
N GLY A 178 -6.05 -43.33 15.26
CA GLY A 178 -6.83 -42.44 14.38
C GLY A 178 -6.50 -40.95 14.47
N TYR A 179 -5.48 -40.56 15.24
CA TYR A 179 -5.05 -39.16 15.33
C TYR A 179 -4.03 -38.84 14.23
N ARG A 180 -4.27 -37.76 13.46
CA ARG A 180 -3.37 -37.33 12.38
C ARG A 180 -2.21 -36.52 12.95
N TYR A 181 -1.02 -37.12 13.04
CA TYR A 181 0.22 -36.41 13.38
C TYR A 181 0.97 -36.00 12.12
N ASN A 182 1.29 -34.71 11.99
CA ASN A 182 1.87 -34.15 10.77
C ASN A 182 3.16 -33.37 11.05
N LYS A 183 3.86 -32.96 9.99
CA LYS A 183 5.15 -32.26 10.11
C LYS A 183 5.08 -30.97 10.94
N THR A 184 3.94 -30.27 10.93
CA THR A 184 3.76 -29.02 11.67
C THR A 184 3.67 -29.29 13.17
N ALA A 185 2.96 -30.35 13.57
CA ALA A 185 2.91 -30.80 14.96
C ALA A 185 4.31 -31.21 15.45
N LEU A 186 5.04 -32.00 14.66
CA LEU A 186 6.40 -32.42 14.99
C LEU A 186 7.34 -31.24 15.24
N LYS A 187 7.31 -30.20 14.38
CA LYS A 187 8.14 -29.00 14.59
C LYS A 187 7.78 -28.26 15.88
N LYS A 188 6.50 -28.19 16.22
CA LYS A 188 6.03 -27.55 17.45
C LYS A 188 6.54 -28.31 18.67
N ASP A 189 6.43 -29.63 18.67
CA ASP A 189 6.87 -30.48 19.77
C ASP A 189 8.39 -30.41 19.95
N LEU A 190 9.15 -30.45 18.85
CA LEU A 190 10.60 -30.30 18.90
C LEU A 190 11.03 -28.96 19.50
N ASN A 191 10.33 -27.86 19.21
CA ASN A 191 10.63 -26.57 19.83
C ASN A 191 10.39 -26.55 21.34
N ILE A 192 9.43 -27.33 21.83
CA ILE A 192 9.14 -27.47 23.26
C ILE A 192 10.23 -28.32 23.93
N ILE A 193 10.61 -29.43 23.30
CA ILE A 193 11.53 -30.41 23.87
C ILE A 193 13.00 -29.96 23.79
N LYS A 194 13.37 -29.15 22.77
CA LYS A 194 14.76 -28.78 22.43
C LYS A 194 15.63 -28.32 23.60
N ASN A 195 15.04 -27.64 24.59
CA ASN A 195 15.80 -27.07 25.71
C ASN A 195 15.77 -27.93 26.97
N ASN A 196 15.04 -29.05 26.97
CA ASN A 196 14.88 -29.91 28.14
C ASN A 196 14.49 -31.34 27.73
N GLU A 197 15.36 -32.01 26.97
CA GLU A 197 15.06 -33.34 26.41
C GLU A 197 14.82 -34.39 27.51
N ASP A 198 15.62 -34.36 28.57
CA ASP A 198 15.56 -35.34 29.68
C ASP A 198 14.21 -35.35 30.40
N ALA A 199 13.52 -34.21 30.47
CA ALA A 199 12.20 -34.12 31.12
C ALA A 199 11.07 -34.78 30.32
N TYR A 200 11.30 -35.09 29.04
CA TYR A 200 10.32 -35.71 28.15
C TYR A 200 10.65 -37.16 27.79
N ILE A 201 11.77 -37.70 28.29
CA ILE A 201 12.11 -39.12 28.15
C ILE A 201 11.30 -39.90 29.18
N LEU A 202 10.33 -40.68 28.69
CA LEU A 202 9.53 -41.57 29.53
C LEU A 202 10.30 -42.86 29.81
N ASN A 203 10.21 -43.36 31.05
CA ASN A 203 10.66 -44.71 31.36
C ASN A 203 9.62 -45.75 30.90
N ASN A 204 10.01 -47.04 30.91
CA ASN A 204 9.14 -48.13 30.44
C ASN A 204 7.83 -48.25 31.26
N GLU A 205 7.82 -47.89 32.54
CA GLU A 205 6.62 -47.97 33.38
C GLU A 205 5.63 -46.86 33.04
N GLU A 206 6.12 -45.61 32.94
CA GLU A 206 5.34 -44.44 32.56
C GLU A 206 4.76 -44.59 31.16
N GLN A 207 5.58 -45.05 30.20
CA GLN A 207 5.14 -45.32 28.84
C GLN A 207 3.98 -46.33 28.81
N ASN A 208 4.07 -47.41 29.58
CA ASN A 208 3.00 -48.41 29.67
C ASN A 208 1.73 -47.88 30.33
N GLN A 209 1.85 -46.97 31.32
CA GLN A 209 0.68 -46.31 31.92
C GLN A 209 -0.05 -45.44 30.90
N PHE A 210 0.68 -44.62 30.12
CA PHE A 210 0.07 -43.77 29.10
C PHE A 210 -0.54 -44.59 27.94
N ILE A 211 0.11 -45.67 27.51
CA ILE A 211 -0.47 -46.58 26.51
C ILE A 211 -1.79 -47.18 27.01
N LYS A 212 -1.86 -47.61 28.28
CA LYS A 212 -3.10 -48.13 28.88
C LYS A 212 -4.22 -47.10 28.94
N ILE A 213 -3.90 -45.81 29.10
CA ILE A 213 -4.90 -44.72 29.04
C ILE A 213 -5.45 -44.57 27.63
N LEU A 214 -4.61 -44.72 26.60
CA LEU A 214 -5.02 -44.70 25.19
C LEU A 214 -5.76 -45.97 24.74
N GLU A 215 -5.65 -47.05 25.50
CA GLU A 215 -6.51 -48.22 25.36
C GLU A 215 -7.90 -47.94 25.94
N ASP A 216 -8.76 -47.29 25.14
CA ASP A 216 -10.21 -47.29 25.34
C ASP A 216 -10.74 -48.73 25.32
N LYS A 217 -10.68 -49.39 26.47
CA LYS A 217 -11.43 -50.62 26.74
C LYS A 217 -12.74 -50.17 27.37
N GLU A 218 -13.87 -50.51 26.72
CA GLU A 218 -15.19 -50.36 27.32
C GLU A 218 -15.16 -50.95 28.73
N LYS A 219 -15.43 -50.12 29.74
CA LYS A 219 -15.59 -50.61 31.10
C LYS A 219 -16.83 -51.51 31.11
N HIS A 220 -16.73 -52.65 31.80
CA HIS A 220 -17.86 -53.55 31.98
C HIS A 220 -19.09 -52.76 32.50
N ASN A 221 -20.25 -52.99 31.88
CA ASN A 221 -21.51 -52.41 32.34
C ASN A 221 -21.71 -52.72 33.82
N THR A 222 -21.84 -51.68 34.63
CA THR A 222 -22.18 -51.81 36.04
C THR A 222 -23.67 -52.12 36.13
N ASN A 223 -24.02 -53.35 36.52
CA ASN A 223 -25.41 -53.72 36.79
C ASN A 223 -25.87 -53.01 38.07
N PHE A 224 -26.51 -51.85 37.92
CA PHE A 224 -27.15 -51.14 39.03
C PHE A 224 -28.47 -51.83 39.38
N ASN A 225 -28.51 -52.53 40.52
CA ASN A 225 -29.77 -52.95 41.14
C ASN A 225 -30.34 -51.77 41.94
N ASN A 226 -31.13 -50.93 41.28
CA ASN A 226 -31.81 -49.82 41.94
C ASN A 226 -33.04 -50.36 42.69
N THR A 227 -33.07 -50.20 44.01
CA THR A 227 -34.27 -50.50 44.81
C THR A 227 -35.06 -49.20 45.00
N PHE A 228 -36.22 -49.12 44.36
CA PHE A 228 -37.11 -47.99 44.51
C PHE A 228 -37.76 -48.01 45.90
N ASN A 229 -37.42 -47.03 46.74
CA ASN A 229 -38.10 -46.81 48.02
C ASN A 229 -39.09 -45.65 47.88
N LYS A 230 -40.39 -45.97 47.94
CA LYS A 230 -41.50 -45.01 47.86
C LYS A 230 -41.45 -43.97 48.98
N ASP A 231 -40.92 -44.32 50.15
CA ASP A 231 -40.87 -43.44 51.32
C ASP A 231 -39.90 -42.27 51.14
N ASN A 232 -38.85 -42.45 50.33
CA ASN A 232 -37.89 -41.38 50.01
C ASN A 232 -38.51 -40.24 49.17
N PHE A 233 -39.71 -40.44 48.62
CA PHE A 233 -40.40 -39.46 47.77
C PHE A 233 -41.58 -38.77 48.45
N GLN A 234 -41.89 -39.09 49.71
CA GLN A 234 -42.98 -38.42 50.44
C GLN A 234 -42.80 -36.90 50.52
N GLY A 235 -41.55 -36.43 50.64
CA GLY A 235 -41.24 -34.99 50.65
C GLY A 235 -41.64 -34.27 49.35
N ILE A 236 -41.39 -34.91 48.19
CA ILE A 236 -41.77 -34.38 46.87
C ILE A 236 -43.29 -34.37 46.71
N LEU A 237 -43.96 -35.41 47.19
CA LEU A 237 -45.42 -35.54 47.13
C LEU A 237 -46.11 -34.45 47.95
N LYS A 238 -45.61 -34.19 49.16
CA LYS A 238 -46.12 -33.13 50.04
C LYS A 238 -45.93 -31.75 49.40
N HIS A 239 -44.72 -31.45 48.94
CA HIS A 239 -44.42 -30.13 48.37
C HIS A 239 -45.19 -29.87 47.07
N SER A 240 -45.34 -30.90 46.22
CA SER A 240 -46.13 -30.79 44.99
C SER A 240 -47.61 -30.51 45.28
N SER A 241 -48.18 -31.12 46.32
CA SER A 241 -49.59 -30.94 46.68
C SER A 241 -49.86 -29.53 47.20
N GLU A 242 -48.98 -28.99 48.05
CA GLU A 242 -49.06 -27.61 48.54
C GLU A 242 -49.07 -26.56 47.41
N ILE A 243 -48.31 -26.80 46.34
CA ILE A 243 -48.28 -25.91 45.17
C ILE A 243 -49.57 -26.04 44.35
N LEU A 244 -50.06 -27.26 44.13
CA LEU A 244 -51.22 -27.53 43.29
C LEU A 244 -52.55 -27.10 43.95
N GLU A 245 -52.63 -27.14 45.28
CA GLU A 245 -53.85 -26.77 46.03
C GLU A 245 -53.96 -25.26 46.30
N LYS A 246 -52.95 -24.47 45.92
CA LYS A 246 -52.99 -23.01 46.10
C LYS A 246 -53.99 -22.39 45.12
N GLU A 247 -55.13 -21.91 45.62
CA GLU A 247 -56.11 -21.17 44.82
C GLU A 247 -55.51 -19.87 44.28
N ILE A 248 -55.54 -19.70 42.96
CA ILE A 248 -55.11 -18.46 42.28
C ILE A 248 -56.35 -17.60 42.05
N ILE A 249 -56.46 -16.47 42.74
CA ILE A 249 -57.48 -15.47 42.45
C ILE A 249 -56.99 -14.66 41.23
N ILE A 250 -57.67 -14.81 40.10
CA ILE A 250 -57.39 -14.02 38.90
C ILE A 250 -57.87 -12.58 39.16
N LYS A 251 -56.93 -11.64 39.32
CA LYS A 251 -57.24 -10.21 39.42
C LYS A 251 -57.36 -9.59 38.04
N GLU A 252 -58.35 -8.72 37.87
CA GLU A 252 -58.51 -7.88 36.69
C GLU A 252 -57.45 -6.76 36.71
N ASN A 253 -56.93 -6.42 35.53
CA ASN A 253 -55.88 -5.41 35.38
C ASN A 253 -56.47 -4.00 35.50
N LEU A 254 -56.61 -3.50 36.72
CA LEU A 254 -57.10 -2.17 37.04
C LEU A 254 -55.94 -1.16 37.04
N THR A 255 -56.11 0.01 36.41
CA THR A 255 -55.13 1.10 36.53
C THR A 255 -55.07 1.65 37.95
N SER A 256 -53.97 2.32 38.31
CA SER A 256 -53.77 2.93 39.64
C SER A 256 -54.91 3.87 40.03
N GLU A 257 -55.36 4.69 39.09
CA GLU A 257 -56.42 5.69 39.32
C GLU A 257 -57.77 5.00 39.52
N LEU A 258 -58.06 3.96 38.74
CA LEU A 258 -59.31 3.20 38.85
C LEU A 258 -59.34 2.40 40.16
N ARG A 259 -58.20 1.83 40.58
CA ARG A 259 -58.10 1.14 41.87
C ARG A 259 -58.34 2.12 43.02
N GLN A 260 -57.70 3.28 43.02
CA GLN A 260 -57.92 4.30 44.05
C GLN A 260 -59.39 4.75 44.07
N TRP A 261 -60.00 4.97 42.90
CA TRP A 261 -61.41 5.32 42.80
C TRP A 261 -62.33 4.23 43.37
N LEU A 262 -62.04 2.95 43.10
CA LEU A 262 -62.79 1.83 43.66
C LEU A 262 -62.61 1.72 45.18
N GLU A 263 -61.39 1.88 45.69
CA GLU A 263 -61.09 1.88 47.13
C GLU A 263 -61.81 3.01 47.87
N GLU A 264 -61.78 4.22 47.33
CA GLU A 264 -62.45 5.38 47.92
C GLU A 264 -63.97 5.26 47.78
N GLY A 265 -64.47 4.81 46.63
CA GLY A 265 -65.88 4.56 46.38
C GLY A 265 -66.46 3.52 47.34
N LEU A 266 -65.74 2.43 47.60
CA LEU A 266 -66.18 1.36 48.49
C LEU A 266 -66.32 1.84 49.94
N LYS A 267 -65.59 2.87 50.38
CA LYS A 267 -65.74 3.45 51.72
C LYS A 267 -67.15 3.98 51.99
N PHE A 268 -67.91 4.35 50.95
CA PHE A 268 -69.28 4.82 51.07
C PHE A 268 -70.32 3.69 51.10
N HIS A 269 -69.86 2.43 51.00
CA HIS A 269 -70.65 1.20 50.89
C HIS A 269 -70.29 0.15 51.97
N LYS A 270 -69.62 0.56 53.06
CA LYS A 270 -69.02 -0.30 54.09
C LYS A 270 -69.95 -1.25 54.87
N GLU A 271 -71.25 -0.96 54.92
CA GLU A 271 -72.21 -1.83 55.61
C GLU A 271 -72.69 -2.90 54.61
N HIS A 272 -72.06 -4.08 54.56
CA HIS A 272 -72.39 -5.19 53.63
C HIS A 272 -73.83 -5.74 53.81
N LEU A 273 -74.82 -4.90 53.55
CA LEU A 273 -76.23 -5.21 53.49
C LEU A 273 -76.52 -5.71 52.07
N SER A 274 -77.32 -6.77 51.96
CA SER A 274 -77.62 -7.45 50.70
C SER A 274 -78.34 -6.59 49.64
N THR A 275 -78.73 -5.36 49.97
CA THR A 275 -79.60 -4.50 49.15
C THR A 275 -79.13 -3.04 49.08
N GLN A 276 -77.82 -2.79 49.01
CA GLN A 276 -77.33 -1.44 48.79
C GLN A 276 -77.54 -0.95 47.36
N GLN A 277 -77.80 0.34 47.18
CA GLN A 277 -77.75 1.00 45.87
C GLN A 277 -76.42 1.75 45.72
N CYS A 278 -75.82 1.67 44.53
CA CYS A 278 -74.59 2.40 44.19
C CYS A 278 -74.85 3.91 44.25
N LYS A 279 -74.06 4.67 45.02
CA LYS A 279 -74.27 6.13 45.15
C LYS A 279 -73.94 6.91 43.88
N PHE A 280 -73.28 6.28 42.91
CA PHE A 280 -72.94 6.91 41.64
C PHE A 280 -74.05 6.74 40.59
N CYS A 281 -74.52 5.51 40.35
CA CYS A 281 -75.49 5.21 39.29
C CYS A 281 -76.88 4.77 39.80
N ASN A 282 -77.07 4.67 41.11
CA ASN A 282 -78.30 4.25 41.79
C ASN A 282 -78.81 2.83 41.49
N ASN A 283 -78.01 2.01 40.80
CA ASN A 283 -78.31 0.59 40.58
C ASN A 283 -78.02 -0.26 41.82
N PRO A 284 -78.67 -1.43 42.00
CA PRO A 284 -78.35 -2.38 43.06
C PRO A 284 -76.88 -2.83 43.02
N LEU A 285 -76.21 -2.79 44.17
CA LEU A 285 -74.83 -3.24 44.36
C LEU A 285 -74.84 -4.54 45.16
N THR A 286 -74.56 -5.67 44.49
CA THR A 286 -74.62 -7.01 45.09
C THR A 286 -73.39 -7.31 45.96
N LEU A 287 -73.56 -8.24 46.92
CA LEU A 287 -72.45 -8.72 47.76
C LEU A 287 -71.32 -9.34 46.93
N GLU A 288 -71.66 -10.09 45.88
CA GLU A 288 -70.67 -10.65 44.94
C GLU A 288 -69.81 -9.56 44.30
N ARG A 289 -70.42 -8.43 43.90
CA ARG A 289 -69.68 -7.32 43.30
C ARG A 289 -68.76 -6.65 44.32
N ILE A 290 -69.20 -6.52 45.58
CA ILE A 290 -68.37 -5.96 46.64
C ILE A 290 -67.15 -6.86 46.92
N VAL A 291 -67.37 -8.17 47.09
CA VAL A 291 -66.28 -9.15 47.29
C VAL A 291 -65.32 -9.15 46.09
N TRP A 292 -65.85 -9.05 44.87
CA TRP A 292 -65.03 -8.90 43.68
C TRP A 292 -64.15 -7.65 43.75
N ILE A 293 -64.71 -6.48 44.11
CA ILE A 293 -63.93 -5.24 44.24
C ILE A 293 -62.84 -5.42 45.30
N GLU A 294 -63.17 -5.96 46.47
CA GLU A 294 -62.21 -6.20 47.57
C GLU A 294 -61.04 -7.11 47.18
N ASN A 295 -61.31 -8.17 46.43
CA ASN A 295 -60.28 -9.09 45.95
C ASN A 295 -59.36 -8.45 44.90
N ASN A 296 -59.85 -7.46 44.14
CA ASN A 296 -59.10 -6.80 43.07
C ASN A 296 -58.33 -5.55 43.51
N ILE A 297 -58.72 -4.92 44.63
CA ILE A 297 -58.02 -3.77 45.23
C ILE A 297 -56.87 -4.20 46.17
N LYS A 298 -56.99 -5.33 46.87
CA LYS A 298 -55.92 -5.81 47.77
C LYS A 298 -54.67 -6.15 46.97
N ASP A 299 -53.52 -5.62 47.37
CA ASP A 299 -52.22 -6.04 46.82
C ASP A 299 -51.85 -7.45 47.32
N ASP A 300 -51.16 -8.23 46.48
CA ASP A 300 -50.66 -9.58 46.83
C ASP A 300 -49.52 -9.56 47.86
N SER A 301 -49.40 -8.51 48.67
CA SER A 301 -48.45 -8.42 49.77
C SER A 301 -49.02 -9.09 51.02
N GLY A 302 -49.01 -10.42 50.96
CA GLY A 302 -49.15 -11.36 52.07
C GLY A 302 -48.38 -12.62 51.73
#